data_AF-W7YNB5-F1
#
_entry.id   AF-W7YNB5-F1
#
_cell.length_a   1.000
_cell.length_b   1.000
_cell.length_c   1.000
_cell.angle_alpha   90.00
_cell.angle_beta   90.00
_cell.angle_gamma   90.00
#
_symmetry.space_group_name_H-M   'P 1'
#
loop_
_entity.id
_entity.type
_entity.pdbx_description
1 polymer ?
#
loop_
_entity_poly.entity_id
_entity_poly.type
_entity_poly.pdbx_seq_one_letter_code
_entity_poly.pdbx_strand_id
1 'polypeptide(L)'
;MVHNHNYHLTDVVGANINTVIKSALGKTAVGADIRSESIWSNVLGSELPDTIWNIPGEDLGFFTKKYNRTNTSFFIEHSYTFNRLSLSAGLWPT
;
A
#
# COMPACT_ATOMS: atom_id res chain seq x y z
N MET A 1 -12.75 -2.05 37.38
CA MET A 1 -11.69 -2.64 36.54
C MET A 1 -11.87 -2.08 35.13
N VAL A 2 -11.06 -1.09 34.74
CA VAL A 2 -11.10 -0.57 33.36
C VAL A 2 -10.20 -1.48 32.55
N HIS A 3 -10.80 -2.33 31.72
CA HIS A 3 -10.04 -3.07 30.74
C HIS A 3 -9.51 -2.04 29.73
N ASN A 4 -8.20 -1.81 29.74
CA ASN A 4 -7.54 -0.89 28.83
C ASN A 4 -7.45 -1.54 27.43
N HIS A 5 -8.59 -1.58 26.73
CA HIS A 5 -8.69 -2.15 25.39
C HIS A 5 -8.04 -1.20 24.38
N ASN A 6 -7.09 -1.73 23.61
CA ASN A 6 -6.53 -1.03 22.46
C ASN A 6 -7.40 -1.33 21.25
N TYR A 7 -8.09 -0.32 20.74
CA TYR A 7 -8.89 -0.45 19.53
C TYR A 7 -8.05 -0.04 18.34
N HIS A 8 -8.12 -0.84 17.28
CA HIS A 8 -7.31 -0.67 16.10
C HIS A 8 -8.14 -1.04 14.87
N LEU A 9 -8.26 -0.09 13.95
CA LEU A 9 -8.85 -0.29 12.64
C LEU A 9 -7.82 0.11 11.59
N THR A 10 -7.58 -0.74 10.62
CA THR A 10 -6.71 -0.43 9.48
C THR A 10 -7.53 -0.47 8.21
N ASP A 11 -7.55 0.65 7.50
CA ASP A 11 -8.10 0.79 6.16
C ASP A 11 -6.95 0.78 5.15
N VAL A 12 -7.07 -0.04 4.11
CA VAL A 12 -6.08 -0.11 3.03
C VAL A 12 -6.78 0.17 1.71
N VAL A 13 -6.28 1.17 0.98
CA VAL A 13 -6.72 1.49 -0.39
C VAL A 13 -5.51 1.42 -1.31
N GLY A 14 -5.69 0.86 -2.51
CA GLY A 14 -4.60 0.76 -3.47
C GLY A 14 -5.10 0.72 -4.91
N ALA A 15 -4.20 1.09 -5.82
CA ALA A 15 -4.40 1.01 -7.25
C ALA A 15 -3.10 0.55 -7.93
N ASN A 16 -3.24 -0.20 -9.01
CA ASN A 16 -2.10 -0.66 -9.81
C ASN A 16 -2.36 -0.46 -11.30
N ILE A 17 -1.27 -0.32 -12.04
CA ILE A 17 -1.27 -0.34 -13.50
C ILE A 17 -0.06 -1.12 -13.98
N ASN A 18 -0.30 -2.07 -14.88
CA ASN A 18 0.73 -2.94 -15.42
C ASN A 18 0.50 -3.10 -16.92
N THR A 19 1.56 -3.06 -17.71
CA THR A 19 1.50 -3.32 -19.14
C THR A 19 2.72 -4.06 -19.64
N VAL A 20 2.52 -4.87 -20.68
CA VAL A 20 3.58 -5.63 -21.35
C VAL A 20 3.59 -5.25 -22.81
N ILE A 21 4.70 -4.68 -23.25
CA ILE A 21 4.94 -4.27 -24.63
C ILE A 21 5.81 -5.34 -25.29
N LYS A 22 5.28 -5.98 -26.33
CA LYS A 22 5.99 -6.97 -27.14
C LYS A 22 6.56 -6.29 -28.40
N SER A 23 7.83 -6.53 -28.69
CA SER A 23 8.48 -6.07 -29.91
C SER A 23 9.43 -7.15 -30.45
N ALA A 24 9.99 -6.92 -31.65
CA ALA A 24 11.01 -7.81 -32.20
C ALA A 24 12.28 -7.88 -31.33
N LEU A 25 12.53 -6.87 -30.49
CA LEU A 25 13.67 -6.79 -29.59
C LEU A 25 13.42 -7.43 -28.22
N GLY A 26 12.22 -8.00 -27.98
CA GLY A 26 11.88 -8.66 -26.71
C GLY A 26 10.55 -8.19 -26.12
N LYS A 27 10.39 -8.42 -24.82
CA LYS A 27 9.22 -8.02 -24.04
C LYS A 27 9.64 -7.06 -22.96
N THR A 28 8.97 -5.91 -22.90
CA THR A 28 9.17 -4.92 -21.83
C THR A 28 7.92 -4.90 -20.97
N ALA A 29 8.05 -5.26 -19.70
CA ALA A 29 7.01 -5.10 -18.69
C ALA A 29 7.28 -3.82 -17.91
N VAL A 30 6.26 -2.99 -17.74
CA VAL A 30 6.31 -1.81 -16.87
C VAL A 30 5.09 -1.81 -15.98
N GLY A 31 5.24 -1.27 -14.79
CA GLY A 31 4.11 -1.08 -13.89
C GLY A 31 4.39 -0.09 -12.77
N ALA A 32 3.29 0.33 -12.16
CA ALA A 32 3.27 1.21 -11.01
C ALA A 32 2.17 0.76 -10.06
N ASP A 33 2.47 0.86 -8.78
CA ASP A 33 1.59 0.49 -7.69
C ASP A 33 1.55 1.65 -6.68
N ILE A 34 0.36 2.00 -6.21
CA ILE A 34 0.17 2.92 -5.08
C ILE A 34 -0.73 2.27 -4.05
N ARG A 35 -0.31 2.34 -2.79
CA ARG A 35 -1.01 1.74 -1.66
C ARG A 35 -0.97 2.68 -0.48
N SER A 36 -2.13 3.06 0.03
CA SER A 36 -2.27 3.91 1.22
C SER A 36 -2.91 3.09 2.33
N GLU A 37 -2.26 3.05 3.48
CA GLU A 37 -2.72 2.42 4.71
C GLU A 37 -3.05 3.51 5.72
N SER A 38 -4.30 3.56 6.18
CA SER A 38 -4.76 4.42 7.27
C SER A 38 -5.05 3.57 8.50
N ILE A 39 -4.32 3.84 9.57
CA ILE A 39 -4.50 3.22 10.88
C ILE A 39 -5.23 4.21 11.78
N TRP A 40 -6.34 3.75 12.37
CA TRP A 40 -7.07 4.41 13.42
C TRP A 40 -6.84 3.65 14.72
N SER A 41 -6.42 4.35 15.77
CA SER A 41 -6.17 3.74 17.08
C SER A 41 -6.46 4.71 18.22
N ASN A 42 -6.69 4.17 19.41
CA ASN A 42 -6.73 4.95 20.65
C ASN A 42 -5.35 5.11 21.33
N VAL A 43 -4.30 4.42 20.84
CA VAL A 43 -2.94 4.42 21.44
C VAL A 43 -1.85 4.82 20.44
N LEU A 44 -1.96 4.44 19.17
CA LEU A 44 -0.94 4.64 18.12
C LEU A 44 -1.30 5.70 17.08
N GLY A 45 -0.37 6.60 16.75
CA GLY A 45 -0.53 7.63 15.72
C GLY A 45 -0.40 9.07 16.24
N SER A 46 -0.71 10.04 15.38
CA SER A 46 -0.76 11.47 15.71
C SER A 46 -2.13 11.84 16.29
N GLU A 47 -2.18 12.81 17.20
CA GLU A 47 -3.44 13.31 17.75
C GLU A 47 -4.36 13.82 16.64
N LEU A 48 -5.62 13.39 16.66
CA LEU A 48 -6.65 13.89 15.74
C LEU A 48 -7.07 15.30 16.19
N PRO A 49 -6.91 16.35 15.37
CA PRO A 49 -7.10 17.73 15.83
C PRO A 49 -8.56 18.11 16.12
N ASP A 50 -9.57 17.43 15.57
CA ASP A 50 -10.96 17.95 15.70
C ASP A 50 -12.09 16.92 15.48
N THR A 51 -11.85 15.61 15.43
CA THR A 51 -12.95 14.66 15.21
C THR A 51 -12.72 13.33 15.92
N ILE A 52 -13.42 13.18 17.03
CA ILE A 52 -13.53 11.91 17.76
C ILE A 52 -14.48 11.01 16.97
N TRP A 53 -13.95 10.02 16.25
CA TRP A 53 -14.77 9.04 15.53
C TRP A 53 -15.18 7.90 16.46
N ASN A 54 -16.48 7.58 16.50
CA ASN A 54 -17.01 6.46 17.26
C ASN A 54 -16.57 5.13 16.64
N ILE A 55 -16.28 4.15 17.49
CA ILE A 55 -15.94 2.80 17.04
C ILE A 55 -17.20 2.14 16.47
N PRO A 56 -17.18 1.64 15.22
CA PRO A 56 -18.32 0.95 14.66
C PRO A 56 -18.69 -0.28 15.51
N GLY A 57 -19.90 -0.30 16.07
CA GLY A 57 -20.40 -1.39 16.90
C GLY A 57 -20.13 -1.26 18.41
N GLU A 58 -19.60 -0.13 18.89
CA GLU A 58 -19.40 0.11 20.32
C GLU A 58 -19.87 1.51 20.75
N ASP A 59 -20.70 1.60 21.79
CA ASP A 59 -21.37 2.85 22.19
C ASP A 59 -20.44 3.88 22.89
N LEU A 60 -19.27 3.46 23.38
CA LEU A 60 -18.38 4.29 24.23
C LEU A 60 -16.92 4.34 23.77
N GLY A 61 -16.58 3.66 22.69
CA GLY A 61 -15.23 3.60 22.16
C GLY A 61 -14.96 4.70 21.14
N PHE A 62 -13.79 5.35 21.24
CA PHE A 62 -13.40 6.44 20.34
C PHE A 62 -11.97 6.26 19.80
N PHE A 63 -11.76 6.57 18.53
CA PHE A 63 -10.42 6.71 17.95
C PHE A 63 -9.85 8.09 18.27
N THR A 64 -8.67 8.15 18.91
CA THR A 64 -8.01 9.40 19.32
C THR A 64 -6.78 9.72 18.48
N LYS A 65 -6.27 8.74 17.73
CA LYS A 65 -5.04 8.85 16.93
C LYS A 65 -5.21 8.25 15.54
N LYS A 66 -4.55 8.88 14.57
CA LYS A 66 -4.48 8.41 13.18
C LYS A 66 -3.04 8.37 12.68
N TYR A 67 -2.70 7.35 11.92
CA TYR A 67 -1.44 7.27 11.19
C TYR A 67 -1.72 6.87 9.74
N ASN A 68 -1.12 7.56 8.78
CA ASN A 68 -1.28 7.24 7.36
C ASN A 68 0.08 7.00 6.73
N ARG A 69 0.23 5.89 6.02
CA ARG A 69 1.43 5.56 5.24
C ARG A 69 1.03 5.28 3.80
N THR A 70 1.61 6.04 2.88
CA THR A 70 1.48 5.78 1.44
C THR A 70 2.78 5.17 0.93
N ASN A 71 2.67 4.05 0.24
CA ASN A 71 3.75 3.38 -0.46
C ASN A 71 3.47 3.46 -1.96
N THR A 72 4.42 3.95 -2.73
CA THR A 72 4.36 4.01 -4.19
C THR A 72 5.55 3.23 -4.72
N SER A 73 5.32 2.37 -5.70
CA SER A 73 6.37 1.55 -6.29
C SER A 73 6.26 1.59 -7.80
N PHE A 74 7.40 1.56 -8.49
CA PHE A 74 7.48 1.52 -9.94
C PHE A 74 8.43 0.40 -10.36
N PHE A 75 8.17 -0.19 -11.52
CA PHE A 75 9.08 -1.16 -12.10
C PHE A 75 9.14 -1.07 -13.62
N ILE A 76 10.32 -1.39 -14.15
CA ILE A 76 10.55 -1.68 -15.55
C ILE A 76 11.40 -2.94 -15.65
N GLU A 77 10.96 -3.88 -16.47
CA GLU A 77 11.67 -5.12 -16.74
C GLU A 77 11.70 -5.34 -18.25
N HIS A 78 12.87 -5.63 -18.80
CA HIS A 78 13.05 -6.00 -20.20
C HIS A 78 13.59 -7.42 -20.28
N SER A 79 12.96 -8.25 -21.10
CA SER A 79 13.37 -9.62 -21.34
C SER A 79 13.50 -9.91 -22.83
N TYR A 80 14.56 -10.61 -23.20
CA TYR A 80 14.83 -11.07 -24.55
C TYR A 80 15.12 -12.57 -24.54
N THR A 81 14.45 -13.30 -25.42
CA THR A 81 14.63 -14.74 -25.57
C THR A 81 15.09 -15.05 -26.98
N PHE A 82 16.23 -15.72 -27.11
CA PHE A 82 16.76 -16.18 -28.38
C PHE A 82 17.11 -17.67 -28.30
N ASN A 83 16.34 -18.48 -29.02
CA ASN A 83 16.44 -19.93 -29.05
C ASN A 83 16.29 -20.57 -27.66
N ARG A 84 17.38 -21.01 -27.02
CA ARG A 84 17.40 -21.59 -25.66
C ARG A 84 17.94 -20.64 -24.60
N LEU A 85 18.33 -19.42 -24.97
CA LEU A 85 18.89 -18.41 -24.08
C LEU A 85 17.84 -17.35 -23.75
N SER A 86 17.71 -17.00 -22.47
CA SER A 86 16.86 -15.93 -21.98
C SER A 86 17.69 -14.95 -21.16
N LEU A 87 17.57 -13.67 -21.49
CA LEU A 87 18.21 -12.57 -20.78
C LEU A 87 17.11 -11.63 -20.26
N SER A 88 17.20 -11.22 -19.00
CA SER A 88 16.27 -10.27 -18.39
C SER A 88 17.02 -9.26 -17.54
N ALA A 89 16.60 -8.01 -17.58
CA ALA A 89 17.11 -6.93 -16.74
C ALA A 89 15.94 -6.08 -16.25
N GLY A 90 15.98 -5.65 -14.99
CA GLY A 90 14.93 -4.84 -14.39
C GLY A 90 15.46 -3.76 -13.46
N LEU A 91 14.63 -2.74 -13.24
CA LEU A 91 14.86 -1.65 -12.30
C LEU A 91 13.59 -1.42 -11.47
N TRP A 92 13.80 -1.30 -10.16
CA TRP A 92 12.79 -0.90 -9.18
C TRP A 92 13.28 0.35 -8.44
N PRO A 93 12.93 1.56 -8.89
CA PRO A 93 13.17 2.76 -8.11
C PRO A 93 12.24 2.70 -6.89
N THR A 94 12.83 2.57 -5.70
CA THR A 94 12.14 2.64 -4.41
C THR A 94 11.53 4.01 -4.17
#